data_AF-A0A379AK79-F1
#
_entry.id   AF-A0A379AK79-F1
#
_cell.length_a   1.000
_cell.length_b   1.000
_cell.length_c   1.000
_cell.angle_alpha   90.00
_cell.angle_beta   90.00
_cell.angle_gamma   90.00
#
_symmetry.space_group_name_H-M   'P 1'
#
loop_
_entity.id
_entity.type
_entity.pdbx_description
1 polymer ?
#
loop_
_entity_poly.entity_id
_entity_poly.type
_entity_poly.pdbx_seq_one_letter_code
_entity_poly.pdbx_strand_id
1 'polypeptide(L)'
;MRLLHEAASGRLALALAEEGGIQKAMWAGGLRRGDRRHDPKRLELAVVMDDMDYQLEIGFPEPLVTSLFNLDPLVKQERLWLSGQQRRPSACIMQRENQTAFLHNVEGERVAYPAVLHPEESLFWSAWRTASLSGAFAVARTSAAVALLP
;
A
#
# COMPACT_ATOMS: atom_id res chain seq x y z
N MET A 1 9.55 -12.37 -1.61
CA MET A 1 8.77 -11.14 -1.36
C MET A 1 9.21 -9.98 -2.28
N ARG A 2 9.23 -10.15 -3.62
CA ARG A 2 9.80 -9.12 -4.51
C ARG A 2 8.92 -7.87 -4.64
N LEU A 3 7.64 -8.01 -5.00
CA LEU A 3 6.76 -6.85 -5.25
C LEU A 3 6.50 -5.98 -4.01
N LEU A 4 6.38 -6.58 -2.82
CA LEU A 4 6.26 -5.83 -1.57
C LEU A 4 7.53 -5.04 -1.25
N HIS A 5 8.70 -5.62 -1.49
CA HIS A 5 9.98 -4.93 -1.34
C HIS A 5 10.13 -3.76 -2.33
N GLU A 6 9.75 -3.97 -3.60
CA GLU A 6 9.77 -2.92 -4.61
C GLU A 6 8.76 -1.80 -4.28
N ALA A 7 7.61 -2.12 -3.67
CA ALA A 7 6.68 -1.11 -3.16
C ALA A 7 7.27 -0.25 -2.05
N ALA A 8 7.93 -0.88 -1.07
CA ALA A 8 8.63 -0.18 0.00
C ALA A 8 9.83 0.66 -0.51
N SER A 9 10.35 0.35 -1.71
CA SER A 9 11.49 1.04 -2.33
C SER A 9 11.08 2.08 -3.37
N GLY A 10 9.78 2.37 -3.53
CA GLY A 10 9.29 3.33 -4.52
C GLY A 10 9.38 2.86 -5.97
N ARG A 11 9.52 1.55 -6.20
CA ARG A 11 9.75 0.93 -7.51
C ARG A 11 8.60 0.01 -7.97
N LEU A 12 7.45 0.04 -7.29
CA LEU A 12 6.32 -0.85 -7.58
C LEU A 12 5.87 -0.83 -9.04
N ALA A 13 5.61 0.36 -9.59
CA ALA A 13 5.13 0.49 -10.97
C ALA A 13 6.15 -0.07 -11.97
N LEU A 14 7.43 0.22 -11.76
CA LEU A 14 8.53 -0.32 -12.57
C LEU A 14 8.59 -1.85 -12.48
N ALA A 15 8.55 -2.41 -11.26
CA ALA A 15 8.58 -3.85 -11.06
C ALA A 15 7.40 -4.54 -11.74
N LEU A 16 6.19 -3.98 -11.66
CA LEU A 16 5.03 -4.52 -12.37
C LEU A 16 5.17 -4.42 -13.89
N ALA A 17 5.77 -3.35 -14.41
CA ALA A 17 6.04 -3.21 -15.83
C ALA A 17 7.05 -4.27 -16.33
N GLU A 18 8.10 -4.54 -15.55
CA GLU A 18 9.09 -5.59 -15.83
C GLU A 18 8.47 -7.00 -15.86
N GLU A 19 7.47 -7.26 -15.00
CA GLU A 19 6.70 -8.51 -15.01
C GLU A 19 5.69 -8.59 -16.18
N GLY A 20 5.68 -7.59 -17.07
CA GLY A 20 4.79 -7.51 -18.23
C GLY A 20 3.42 -6.92 -17.92
N GLY A 21 3.32 -6.12 -16.86
CA GLY A 21 2.14 -5.35 -16.46
C GLY A 21 1.30 -6.02 -15.37
N ILE A 22 0.58 -5.20 -14.61
CA ILE A 22 -0.31 -5.64 -13.52
C ILE A 22 -1.37 -6.65 -13.98
N GLN A 23 -1.80 -6.58 -15.25
CA GLN A 23 -2.74 -7.55 -15.82
C GLN A 23 -2.24 -8.99 -15.75
N LYS A 24 -0.94 -9.21 -15.98
CA LYS A 24 -0.33 -10.55 -15.88
C LYS A 24 -0.26 -11.02 -14.42
N ALA A 25 0.11 -10.12 -13.51
CA ALA A 25 0.11 -10.41 -12.08
C ALA A 25 -1.29 -10.79 -11.57
N MET A 26 -2.34 -10.11 -12.04
CA MET A 26 -3.72 -10.46 -11.71
C MET A 26 -4.18 -11.80 -12.31
N TRP A 27 -3.67 -12.18 -13.49
CA TRP A 27 -4.02 -13.45 -14.13
C TRP A 27 -3.44 -14.66 -13.39
N ALA A 28 -2.31 -14.50 -12.70
CA ALA A 28 -1.72 -15.55 -11.88
C ALA A 28 -2.54 -15.85 -10.60
N GLY A 29 -3.51 -15.01 -10.26
CA GLY A 29 -4.40 -15.17 -9.11
C GLY A 29 -5.80 -15.69 -9.47
N GLY A 30 -6.59 -16.00 -8.44
CA GLY A 30 -8.02 -16.31 -8.56
C GLY A 30 -8.89 -15.16 -8.04
N LEU A 31 -10.21 -15.28 -8.24
CA LEU A 31 -11.19 -14.42 -7.54
C LEU A 31 -11.05 -14.63 -6.03
N ARG A 32 -11.07 -13.55 -5.24
CA ARG A 32 -11.14 -13.69 -3.78
C ARG A 32 -12.51 -14.23 -3.40
N ARG A 33 -12.59 -14.86 -2.24
CA ARG A 33 -13.88 -15.33 -1.71
C ARG A 33 -14.80 -14.13 -1.48
N GLY A 34 -15.89 -14.06 -2.24
CA GLY A 34 -16.86 -12.96 -2.18
C GLY A 34 -16.77 -11.98 -3.35
N ASP A 35 -15.71 -12.05 -4.18
CA ASP A 35 -15.62 -11.23 -5.40
C ASP A 35 -16.73 -11.62 -6.37
N ARG A 36 -17.48 -10.62 -6.85
CA ARG A 36 -18.45 -10.75 -7.92
C ARG A 36 -17.77 -10.49 -9.25
N ARG A 37 -18.35 -11.01 -10.34
CA ARG A 37 -17.82 -10.86 -11.70
C ARG A 37 -17.64 -9.40 -12.14
N HIS A 38 -18.42 -8.48 -11.58
CA HIS A 38 -18.39 -7.04 -11.90
C HIS A 38 -17.57 -6.20 -10.92
N ASP A 39 -17.01 -6.81 -9.87
CA ASP A 39 -16.21 -6.05 -8.91
C ASP A 39 -14.88 -5.60 -9.57
N PRO A 40 -14.35 -4.43 -9.19
CA PRO A 40 -13.07 -3.97 -9.71
C PRO A 40 -11.97 -4.99 -9.45
N LYS A 41 -11.25 -5.39 -10.50
CA LYS A 41 -10.10 -6.29 -10.34
C LYS A 41 -9.00 -5.58 -9.54
N ARG A 42 -8.51 -6.24 -8.49
CA ARG A 42 -7.44 -5.76 -7.61
C ARG A 42 -6.39 -6.86 -7.46
N LEU A 43 -5.12 -6.48 -7.51
CA LEU A 43 -4.01 -7.27 -6.97
C LEU A 43 -3.85 -6.91 -5.50
N GLU A 44 -3.89 -7.90 -4.61
CA GLU A 44 -3.61 -7.69 -3.18
C GLU A 44 -2.31 -8.40 -2.83
N LEU A 45 -1.42 -7.65 -2.19
CA LEU A 45 -0.18 -8.14 -1.64
C LEU A 45 -0.25 -7.93 -0.13
N ALA A 46 0.00 -8.98 0.63
CA ALA A 46 -0.04 -8.90 2.09
C ALA A 46 1.12 -9.67 2.71
N VAL A 47 1.59 -9.18 3.85
CA VAL A 47 2.59 -9.83 4.70
C VAL A 47 2.19 -9.68 6.15
N VAL A 48 2.41 -10.75 6.92
CA VAL A 48 2.32 -10.78 8.37
C VAL A 48 3.75 -10.81 8.88
N MET A 49 4.10 -9.87 9.75
CA MET A 49 5.42 -9.74 10.35
C MET A 49 5.27 -9.79 11.87
N ASP A 50 6.40 -9.91 12.58
CA ASP A 50 6.38 -10.09 14.04
C ASP A 50 5.72 -8.91 14.78
N ASP A 51 5.92 -7.68 14.29
CA ASP A 51 5.43 -6.45 14.92
C ASP A 51 4.23 -5.82 14.17
N MET A 52 4.07 -6.12 12.88
CA MET A 52 3.09 -5.45 12.03
C MET A 52 2.54 -6.34 10.92
N ASP A 53 1.28 -6.09 10.55
CA ASP A 53 0.67 -6.66 9.35
C ASP A 53 0.56 -5.58 8.28
N TYR A 54 0.96 -5.88 7.06
CA TYR A 54 0.87 -4.96 5.94
C TYR A 54 0.02 -5.54 4.79
N GLN A 55 -0.80 -4.68 4.18
CA GLN A 55 -1.58 -5.00 3.00
C GLN A 55 -1.56 -3.84 2.01
N LEU A 56 -1.36 -4.16 0.75
CA LEU A 56 -1.37 -3.24 -0.38
C LEU A 56 -2.32 -3.77 -1.45
N GLU A 57 -3.24 -2.93 -1.89
CA GLU A 57 -4.15 -3.21 -3.00
C GLU A 57 -3.87 -2.29 -4.17
N ILE A 58 -3.70 -2.91 -5.34
CA ILE A 58 -3.34 -2.25 -6.58
C ILE A 58 -4.42 -2.56 -7.61
N GLY A 59 -4.83 -1.56 -8.38
CA GLY A 59 -5.83 -1.73 -9.44
C GLY A 59 -5.61 -0.74 -10.58
N PHE A 60 -6.63 -0.62 -11.42
CA PHE A 60 -6.59 0.25 -12.59
C PHE A 60 -7.17 1.64 -12.32
N PRO A 61 -6.82 2.65 -13.13
CA PRO A 61 -7.54 3.91 -13.17
C PRO A 61 -9.01 3.71 -13.54
N GLU A 62 -9.83 4.73 -13.30
CA GLU A 62 -11.15 4.77 -13.90
C GLU A 62 -10.98 4.84 -15.44
N PRO A 63 -11.62 3.96 -16.23
CA PRO A 63 -11.40 3.90 -17.66
C PRO A 63 -11.81 5.20 -18.37
N LEU A 64 -10.88 5.81 -19.09
CA LEU A 64 -11.12 6.98 -19.93
C LEU A 64 -10.87 6.61 -21.40
N VAL A 65 -11.86 6.83 -22.27
CA VAL A 65 -11.80 6.45 -23.71
C VAL A 65 -10.58 7.05 -24.43
N THR A 66 -10.14 8.23 -24.00
CA THR A 66 -9.03 8.97 -24.59
C THR A 66 -7.66 8.64 -23.98
N SER A 67 -7.61 7.85 -22.91
CA SER A 67 -6.37 7.62 -22.16
C SER A 67 -5.65 6.35 -22.62
N LEU A 68 -4.35 6.48 -22.90
CA LEU A 68 -3.45 5.34 -23.12
C LEU A 68 -2.97 4.70 -21.80
N PHE A 69 -3.26 5.32 -20.65
CA PHE A 69 -2.78 4.94 -19.32
C PHE A 69 -3.81 4.11 -18.52
N ASN A 70 -4.87 3.61 -19.16
CA ASN A 70 -5.92 2.81 -18.51
C ASN A 70 -5.40 1.49 -17.89
N LEU A 71 -4.16 1.11 -18.17
CA LEU A 71 -3.52 -0.11 -17.67
C LEU A 71 -2.47 0.16 -16.59
N ASP A 72 -2.29 1.42 -16.19
CA ASP A 72 -1.29 1.78 -15.20
C ASP A 72 -1.65 1.24 -13.81
N PRO A 73 -0.67 0.73 -13.04
CA PRO A 73 -0.92 0.23 -11.70
C PRO A 73 -1.10 1.40 -10.73
N LEU A 74 -2.29 1.52 -10.15
CA LEU A 74 -2.60 2.51 -9.13
C LEU A 74 -2.80 1.85 -7.77
N VAL A 75 -2.22 2.43 -6.72
CA VAL A 75 -2.48 2.07 -5.33
C VAL A 75 -3.89 2.52 -4.96
N LYS A 76 -4.73 1.55 -4.62
CA LYS A 76 -6.14 1.76 -4.29
C LYS A 76 -6.36 1.78 -2.80
N GLN A 77 -5.75 0.84 -2.10
CA GLN A 77 -5.74 0.79 -0.64
C GLN A 77 -4.36 0.38 -0.15
N GLU A 78 -3.99 0.90 1.01
CA GLU A 78 -2.78 0.48 1.70
C GLU A 78 -3.02 0.60 3.19
N ARG A 79 -2.68 -0.45 3.93
CA ARG A 79 -2.99 -0.53 5.36
C ARG A 79 -1.86 -1.20 6.12
N LEU A 80 -1.64 -0.71 7.32
CA LEU A 80 -0.68 -1.26 8.28
C LEU A 80 -1.40 -1.41 9.63
N TRP A 81 -1.30 -2.60 10.21
CA TRP A 81 -1.81 -2.90 11.54
C TRP A 81 -0.69 -3.33 12.47
N LEU A 82 -0.91 -3.19 13.77
CA LEU A 82 -0.10 -3.86 14.79
C LEU A 82 -0.33 -5.38 14.72
N SER A 83 0.74 -6.17 14.81
CA SER A 83 0.67 -7.64 14.82
C SER A 83 0.01 -8.17 16.09
N GLY A 84 -0.28 -9.47 16.11
CA GLY A 84 -0.86 -10.14 17.29
C GLY A 84 -2.30 -9.72 17.61
N GLN A 85 -2.90 -8.89 16.76
CA GLN A 85 -4.30 -8.48 16.80
C GLN A 85 -4.94 -8.88 15.47
N GLN A 86 -6.24 -9.19 15.48
CA GLN A 86 -6.94 -9.38 14.20
C GLN A 86 -6.99 -8.05 13.43
N ARG A 87 -6.89 -8.08 12.10
CA ARG A 87 -7.01 -6.88 11.23
C ARG A 87 -8.34 -6.17 11.47
N ARG A 88 -8.33 -5.21 12.40
CA ARG A 88 -9.50 -4.48 12.89
C ARG A 88 -9.20 -2.98 12.93
N PRO A 89 -10.21 -2.11 12.84
CA PRO A 89 -9.99 -0.66 12.81
C PRO A 89 -9.14 -0.13 13.97
N SER A 90 -9.29 -0.68 15.18
CA SER A 90 -8.51 -0.24 16.35
C SER A 90 -7.04 -0.65 16.35
N ALA A 91 -6.65 -1.62 15.54
CA ALA A 91 -5.24 -2.02 15.38
C ALA A 91 -4.60 -1.37 14.15
N CYS A 92 -5.36 -0.64 13.34
CA CYS A 92 -4.90 0.02 12.13
C CYS A 92 -4.17 1.32 12.50
N ILE A 93 -2.91 1.45 12.08
CA ILE A 93 -2.06 2.60 12.41
C ILE A 93 -1.72 3.44 11.16
N MET A 94 -1.93 2.88 9.97
CA MET A 94 -1.83 3.57 8.70
C MET A 94 -2.93 3.10 7.77
N GLN A 95 -3.61 4.04 7.12
CA GLN A 95 -4.61 3.75 6.11
C GLN A 95 -4.48 4.75 4.97
N ARG A 96 -4.39 4.23 3.75
CA ARG A 96 -4.53 4.96 2.49
C ARG A 96 -5.74 4.43 1.73
N GLU A 97 -6.49 5.36 1.14
CA GLU A 97 -7.51 5.10 0.13
C GLU A 97 -7.30 6.08 -1.03
N ASN A 98 -6.86 5.57 -2.18
CA ASN A 98 -6.44 6.37 -3.33
C ASN A 98 -5.48 7.52 -2.92
N GLN A 99 -5.86 8.76 -3.24
CA GLN A 99 -5.18 10.04 -2.93
C GLN A 99 -5.04 10.36 -1.43
N THR A 100 -5.83 9.72 -0.57
CA THR A 100 -6.06 10.15 0.80
C THR A 100 -5.42 9.18 1.78
N ALA A 101 -4.73 9.70 2.79
CA ALA A 101 -4.09 8.89 3.80
C ALA A 101 -4.24 9.46 5.20
N PHE A 102 -4.26 8.54 6.17
CA PHE A 102 -4.34 8.80 7.59
C PHE A 102 -3.33 7.93 8.33
N LEU A 103 -2.76 8.50 9.38
CA LEU A 103 -1.77 7.86 10.25
C LEU A 103 -2.19 8.08 11.70
N HIS A 104 -1.84 7.14 12.58
CA HIS A 104 -1.97 7.34 14.02
C HIS A 104 -0.69 7.98 14.55
N ASN A 105 -0.82 9.09 15.29
CA ASN A 105 0.32 9.71 15.95
C ASN A 105 0.70 8.95 17.24
N VAL A 106 1.72 9.44 17.95
CA VAL A 106 2.19 8.85 19.22
C VAL A 106 1.14 8.91 20.34
N GLU A 107 0.19 9.85 20.28
CA GLU A 107 -0.92 9.98 21.22
C GLU A 107 -2.11 9.07 20.85
N GLY A 108 -2.02 8.33 19.73
CA GLY A 108 -3.08 7.47 19.21
C GLY A 108 -4.16 8.20 18.42
N GLU A 109 -3.98 9.49 18.15
CA GLU A 109 -4.91 10.29 17.35
C GLU A 109 -4.73 10.01 15.86
N ARG A 110 -5.84 9.97 15.12
CA ARG A 110 -5.84 9.81 13.67
C ARG A 110 -5.61 11.17 13.00
N VAL A 111 -4.45 11.31 12.35
CA VAL A 111 -4.01 12.53 11.68
C VAL A 111 -3.95 12.31 10.16
N ALA A 112 -4.38 13.29 9.37
CA ALA A 112 -4.25 13.25 7.92
C ALA A 112 -2.77 13.33 7.50
N TYR A 113 -2.36 12.52 6.53
CA TYR A 113 -1.01 12.60 5.98
C TYR A 113 -0.85 13.93 5.22
N PRO A 114 0.18 14.74 5.52
CA PRO A 114 0.23 16.14 5.09
C PRO A 114 0.75 16.34 3.67
N ALA A 115 1.28 15.31 3.02
CA ALA A 115 1.89 15.43 1.69
C ALA A 115 1.01 14.82 0.59
N VAL A 116 1.23 15.31 -0.63
CA VAL A 116 0.57 14.78 -1.82
C VAL A 116 1.06 13.36 -2.07
N LEU A 117 0.11 12.45 -2.28
CA LEU A 117 0.39 11.07 -2.66
C LEU A 117 0.16 10.89 -4.14
N HIS A 118 1.20 10.41 -4.83
CA HIS A 118 1.07 9.98 -6.20
C HIS A 118 0.23 8.68 -6.26
N PRO A 119 -0.72 8.56 -7.20
CA PRO A 119 -1.57 7.38 -7.35
C PRO A 119 -0.82 6.05 -7.43
N GLU A 120 0.36 6.05 -8.04
CA GLU A 120 1.22 4.89 -8.31
C GLU A 120 2.18 4.54 -7.16
N GLU A 121 2.41 5.48 -6.23
CA GLU A 121 3.36 5.30 -5.13
C GLU A 121 2.68 4.69 -3.90
N SER A 122 3.43 3.88 -3.15
CA SER A 122 3.06 3.42 -1.82
C SER A 122 3.23 4.54 -0.79
N LEU A 123 2.25 4.73 0.09
CA LEU A 123 2.33 5.58 1.27
C LEU A 123 3.46 5.14 2.20
N PHE A 124 3.68 3.84 2.38
CA PHE A 124 4.78 3.37 3.22
C PHE A 124 6.13 3.94 2.73
N TRP A 125 6.38 3.91 1.43
CA TRP A 125 7.54 4.54 0.80
C TRP A 125 7.53 6.08 0.93
N SER A 126 6.42 6.75 0.59
CA SER A 126 6.35 8.21 0.65
C SER A 126 6.51 8.73 2.09
N ALA A 127 5.91 8.07 3.07
CA ALA A 127 6.05 8.37 4.48
C ALA A 127 7.51 8.18 4.94
N TRP A 128 8.20 7.14 4.46
CA TRP A 128 9.63 6.95 4.73
C TRP A 128 10.49 8.09 4.15
N ARG A 129 10.19 8.56 2.93
CA ARG A 129 10.86 9.71 2.30
C ARG A 129 10.70 10.99 3.13
N THR A 130 9.49 11.26 3.64
CA THR A 130 9.16 12.51 4.36
C THR A 130 9.49 12.46 5.86
N ALA A 131 9.57 11.27 6.47
CA ALA A 131 9.88 11.11 7.90
C ALA A 131 11.30 11.55 8.29
N SER A 132 12.19 11.84 7.32
CA SER A 132 13.46 12.53 7.60
C SER A 132 13.26 14.01 8.01
N LEU A 133 12.06 14.58 7.87
CA LEU A 133 11.79 16.02 8.02
C LEU A 133 10.83 16.42 9.17
N SER A 134 10.20 15.48 9.89
CA SER A 134 9.33 15.83 11.02
C SER A 134 9.26 14.74 12.10
N GLY A 135 9.42 15.15 13.36
CA GLY A 135 9.43 14.27 14.55
C GLY A 135 8.13 13.51 14.83
N ALA A 136 7.03 13.80 14.11
CA ALA A 136 5.70 13.24 14.35
C ALA A 136 5.54 11.74 13.98
N PHE A 137 6.49 11.14 13.27
CA PHE A 137 6.33 9.80 12.66
C PHE A 137 7.22 8.70 13.26
N ALA A 138 7.57 8.81 14.54
CA ALA A 138 8.50 7.88 15.21
C ALA A 138 7.98 6.42 15.31
N VAL A 139 6.66 6.20 15.42
CA VAL A 139 6.07 4.84 15.61
C VAL A 139 6.29 3.94 14.39
N ALA A 140 6.24 4.48 13.17
CA ALA A 140 6.49 3.71 11.95
C ALA A 140 7.99 3.44 11.69
N ARG A 141 8.89 4.21 12.32
CA ARG A 141 10.35 4.06 12.14
C ARG A 141 10.93 2.90 12.93
N THR A 142 10.45 2.65 14.14
CA THR A 142 11.13 1.73 15.07
C THR A 142 10.84 0.25 14.78
N SER A 143 9.61 -0.12 14.41
CA SER A 143 9.28 -1.53 14.11
C SER A 143 9.45 -1.91 12.63
N ALA A 144 9.23 -0.99 11.67
CA ALA A 144 9.34 -1.34 10.25
C ALA A 144 10.79 -1.39 9.74
N ALA A 145 11.72 -0.69 10.40
CA ALA A 145 13.16 -0.78 10.07
C ALA A 145 13.74 -2.18 10.34
N VAL A 146 13.16 -2.92 11.28
CA VAL A 146 13.55 -4.31 11.58
C VAL A 146 13.01 -5.28 10.52
N ALA A 147 11.86 -4.99 9.91
CA ALA A 147 11.23 -5.86 8.91
C ALA A 147 11.81 -5.74 7.48
N LEU A 148 12.65 -4.74 7.21
CA LEU A 148 13.24 -4.46 5.90
C LEU A 148 14.76 -4.65 5.84
N LEU A 149 15.37 -5.08 6.95
CA LEU A 149 16.76 -5.53 6.95
C LEU A 149 16.79 -7.05 6.68
N PRO A 150 17.76 -7.53 5.87
CA PRO A 150 17.90 -8.95 5.54
C PRO A 150 18.26 -9.82 6.74
#